data_AF-A0A177PJJ2-F1
#
_entry.id   AF-A0A177PJJ2-F1
#
_cell.length_a   1.000
_cell.length_b   1.000
_cell.length_c   1.000
_cell.angle_alpha   90.00
_cell.angle_beta   90.00
_cell.angle_gamma   90.00
#
_symmetry.space_group_name_H-M   'P 1'
#
loop_
_entity.id
_entity.type
_entity.pdbx_description
1 polymer ?
#
loop_
_entity_poly.entity_id
_entity_poly.type
_entity_poly.pdbx_seq_one_letter_code
_entity_poly.pdbx_strand_id
1 'polypeptide(L)'
;MLVDAWTRRHGIVDDDGRPLQLLFSRLRKTHKALWYLKTEGHMARFAVGHTPEVAARHYADVPALRPLHQATVAEALQDAVSSAFAPLVLTPEQGEVWRGHPATIANVSSGSDPDAPLVEEQDVWLASCGGFYAGVHGEAGAPCPVPFWGCLECSCAVITARKLPAILSFLAFIEDRRRGLPAGDWRTKFGRAHARIVNQILPSFSDTVIENARESQATDESPIYLPPESLQ
;
A
#
# COMPACT_ATOMS: atom_id res chain seq x y z
N MET A 1 -42.10 -6.97 -30.88
CA MET A 1 -41.45 -8.04 -31.66
C MET A 1 -41.60 -9.38 -30.94
N LEU A 2 -41.34 -10.52 -31.61
CA LEU A 2 -41.39 -11.88 -31.04
C LEU A 2 -40.56 -12.02 -29.75
N VAL A 3 -39.46 -11.28 -29.66
CA VAL A 3 -38.54 -11.24 -28.52
C VAL A 3 -39.17 -10.60 -27.28
N ASP A 4 -39.83 -9.45 -27.41
CA ASP A 4 -40.47 -8.78 -26.27
C ASP A 4 -41.64 -9.59 -25.71
N ALA A 5 -42.31 -10.36 -26.57
CA ALA A 5 -43.33 -11.30 -26.17
C ALA A 5 -42.74 -12.48 -25.39
N TRP A 6 -41.59 -13.02 -25.84
CA TRP A 6 -40.86 -14.06 -25.14
C TRP A 6 -40.35 -13.58 -23.77
N THR A 7 -39.69 -12.43 -23.68
CA THR A 7 -39.21 -11.85 -22.42
C THR A 7 -40.34 -11.70 -21.40
N ARG A 8 -41.50 -11.15 -21.82
CA ARG A 8 -42.66 -10.99 -20.94
C ARG A 8 -43.27 -12.32 -20.52
N ARG A 9 -43.40 -13.27 -21.45
CA ARG A 9 -43.91 -14.63 -21.15
C ARG A 9 -43.06 -15.32 -20.08
N HIS A 10 -41.75 -15.09 -20.10
CA HIS A 10 -40.81 -15.70 -19.17
C HIS A 10 -40.47 -14.83 -17.96
N GLY A 11 -41.12 -13.67 -17.80
CA GLY A 11 -40.93 -12.80 -16.63
C GLY A 11 -39.51 -12.26 -16.48
N ILE A 12 -38.76 -12.12 -17.57
CA ILE A 12 -37.37 -11.61 -17.50
C ILE A 12 -37.40 -10.10 -17.31
N VAL A 13 -36.76 -9.63 -16.25
CA VAL A 13 -36.69 -8.22 -15.85
C VAL A 13 -35.24 -7.71 -15.84
N ASP A 14 -35.08 -6.40 -15.94
CA ASP A 14 -33.82 -5.70 -15.69
C ASP A 14 -33.57 -5.45 -14.19
N ASP A 15 -32.47 -4.79 -13.87
CA ASP A 15 -32.06 -4.49 -12.49
C ASP A 15 -33.04 -3.55 -11.75
N ASP A 16 -33.88 -2.81 -12.48
CA ASP A 16 -34.94 -1.96 -11.93
C ASP A 16 -36.30 -2.68 -11.82
N GLY A 17 -36.35 -3.99 -12.13
CA GLY A 17 -37.57 -4.79 -12.11
C GLY A 17 -38.52 -4.54 -13.28
N ARG A 18 -38.08 -3.85 -14.34
CA ARG A 18 -38.88 -3.61 -15.56
C ARG A 18 -38.66 -4.72 -16.58
N PRO A 19 -39.62 -5.00 -17.49
CA PRO A 19 -39.41 -6.01 -18.54
C PRO A 19 -38.15 -5.74 -19.38
N LEU A 20 -37.25 -6.72 -19.44
CA LEU A 20 -35.95 -6.55 -20.10
C LEU A 20 -36.09 -6.34 -21.62
N GLN A 21 -35.61 -5.21 -22.13
CA GLN A 21 -35.52 -4.99 -23.58
C GLN A 21 -34.30 -5.71 -24.16
N LEU A 22 -34.53 -6.91 -24.71
CA LEU A 22 -33.46 -7.73 -25.27
C LEU A 22 -33.07 -7.26 -26.68
N LEU A 23 -31.90 -6.63 -26.78
CA LEU A 23 -31.29 -6.25 -28.04
C LEU A 23 -30.22 -7.27 -28.43
N PHE A 24 -30.51 -8.12 -29.42
CA PHE A 24 -29.57 -9.16 -29.87
C PHE A 24 -28.18 -8.63 -30.24
N SER A 25 -28.13 -7.44 -30.85
CA SER A 25 -26.87 -6.77 -31.21
C SER A 25 -25.98 -6.44 -29.99
N ARG A 26 -26.56 -6.35 -28.78
CA ARG A 26 -25.84 -6.05 -27.54
C ARG A 26 -25.42 -7.30 -26.76
N LEU A 27 -26.02 -8.46 -27.00
CA LEU A 27 -25.73 -9.70 -26.26
C LEU A 27 -24.24 -10.07 -26.27
N ARG A 28 -23.60 -10.01 -27.44
CA ARG A 28 -22.17 -10.30 -27.57
C ARG A 28 -21.33 -9.33 -26.72
N LYS A 29 -21.70 -8.05 -26.70
CA LYS A 29 -20.99 -7.01 -25.96
C LYS A 29 -21.18 -7.20 -24.44
N THR A 30 -22.40 -7.50 -24.00
CA THR A 30 -22.69 -7.82 -22.60
C THR A 30 -21.92 -9.07 -22.13
N HIS A 31 -21.96 -10.16 -22.90
CA HIS A 31 -21.21 -11.36 -22.57
C HIS A 31 -19.71 -11.09 -22.45
N LYS A 32 -19.14 -10.32 -23.38
CA LYS A 32 -17.71 -9.94 -23.32
C LYS A 32 -17.40 -9.07 -22.10
N ALA A 33 -18.25 -8.10 -21.75
CA ALA A 33 -18.05 -7.29 -20.55
C ALA A 33 -18.09 -8.14 -19.26
N LEU A 34 -19.05 -9.06 -19.15
CA LEU A 34 -19.13 -10.00 -18.02
C LEU A 34 -17.92 -10.94 -17.99
N TRP A 35 -17.45 -11.41 -19.15
CA TRP A 35 -16.24 -12.21 -19.25
C TRP A 35 -15.00 -11.43 -18.80
N TYR A 36 -14.88 -10.16 -19.21
CA TYR A 36 -13.78 -9.28 -18.79
C TYR A 36 -13.72 -9.14 -17.27
N LEU A 37 -14.86 -8.87 -16.63
CA LEU A 37 -14.99 -8.81 -15.17
C LEU A 37 -14.58 -10.14 -14.52
N LYS A 38 -15.07 -11.27 -15.05
CA LYS A 38 -14.73 -12.60 -14.55
C LYS A 38 -13.23 -12.94 -14.69
N THR A 39 -12.57 -12.37 -15.69
CA THR A 39 -11.13 -12.50 -15.90
C THR A 39 -10.32 -11.41 -15.21
N GLU A 40 -10.94 -10.58 -14.36
CA GLU A 40 -10.30 -9.47 -13.63
C GLU A 40 -9.53 -8.52 -14.55
N GLY A 41 -10.04 -8.32 -15.76
CA GLY A 41 -9.42 -7.45 -16.75
C GLY A 41 -8.19 -8.03 -17.47
N HIS A 42 -7.83 -9.30 -17.24
CA HIS A 42 -6.65 -9.92 -17.82
C HIS A 42 -6.77 -10.08 -19.35
N MET A 43 -6.13 -9.17 -20.10
CA MET A 43 -6.30 -9.03 -21.55
C MET A 43 -6.06 -10.32 -22.34
N ALA A 44 -5.05 -11.12 -21.99
CA ALA A 44 -4.78 -12.38 -22.69
C ALA A 44 -5.91 -13.42 -22.56
N ARG A 45 -6.63 -13.42 -21.43
CA ARG A 45 -7.77 -14.32 -21.17
C ARG A 45 -9.08 -13.76 -21.74
N PHE A 46 -9.15 -12.45 -21.89
CA PHE A 46 -10.31 -11.75 -22.42
C PHE A 46 -10.37 -11.73 -23.95
N ALA A 47 -9.23 -11.53 -24.61
CA ALA A 47 -9.13 -11.30 -26.05
C ALA A 47 -9.47 -12.53 -26.92
N VAL A 48 -9.95 -13.63 -26.34
CA VAL A 48 -10.34 -14.85 -27.07
C VAL A 48 -11.31 -14.52 -28.22
N GLY A 49 -10.90 -14.84 -29.44
CA GLY A 49 -11.66 -14.62 -30.67
C GLY A 49 -11.46 -13.25 -31.34
N HIS A 50 -10.53 -12.43 -30.86
CA HIS A 50 -10.11 -11.17 -31.50
C HIS A 50 -8.62 -10.90 -31.25
N THR A 51 -8.09 -9.85 -31.90
CA THR A 51 -6.82 -9.28 -31.47
C THR A 51 -7.00 -8.54 -30.13
N PRO A 52 -5.94 -8.40 -29.31
CA PRO A 52 -5.99 -7.62 -28.07
C PRO A 52 -6.47 -6.19 -28.29
N GLU A 53 -6.08 -5.56 -29.39
CA GLU A 53 -6.49 -4.19 -29.74
C GLU A 53 -8.01 -4.09 -29.97
N VAL A 54 -8.59 -5.02 -30.73
CA VAL A 54 -10.05 -5.07 -30.95
C VAL A 54 -10.79 -5.34 -29.65
N ALA A 55 -10.27 -6.24 -28.82
CA ALA A 55 -10.82 -6.55 -27.51
C ALA A 55 -10.84 -5.29 -26.61
N ALA A 56 -9.72 -4.57 -26.53
CA ALA A 56 -9.60 -3.35 -25.74
C ALA A 56 -10.59 -2.27 -26.22
N ARG A 57 -10.53 -1.92 -27.52
CA ARG A 57 -11.28 -0.77 -28.07
C ARG A 57 -12.80 -0.97 -28.12
N HIS A 58 -13.27 -2.19 -28.38
CA HIS A 58 -14.70 -2.43 -28.63
C HIS A 58 -15.44 -3.09 -27.48
N TYR A 59 -14.71 -3.77 -26.59
CA TYR A 59 -15.30 -4.60 -25.55
C TYR A 59 -14.81 -4.28 -24.13
N ALA A 60 -13.59 -3.77 -23.94
CA ALA A 60 -13.13 -3.28 -22.65
C ALA A 60 -13.53 -1.82 -22.41
N ASP A 61 -13.45 -0.95 -23.43
CA ASP A 61 -13.86 0.46 -23.34
C ASP A 61 -15.39 0.64 -23.36
N VAL A 62 -16.03 0.30 -22.24
CA VAL A 62 -17.47 0.48 -22.02
C VAL A 62 -17.74 1.05 -20.62
N PRO A 63 -18.82 1.86 -20.44
CA PRO A 63 -19.11 2.50 -19.16
C PRO A 63 -19.23 1.53 -17.97
N ALA A 64 -19.78 0.34 -18.20
CA ALA A 64 -19.97 -0.68 -17.16
C ALA A 64 -18.64 -1.22 -16.58
N LEU A 65 -17.53 -1.09 -17.31
CA LEU A 65 -16.21 -1.56 -16.88
C LEU A 65 -15.35 -0.44 -16.26
N ARG A 66 -15.84 0.81 -16.28
CA ARG A 66 -15.12 1.95 -15.72
C ARG A 66 -14.69 1.76 -14.25
N PRO A 67 -15.53 1.21 -13.34
CA PRO A 67 -15.10 1.00 -11.97
C PRO A 67 -13.88 0.08 -11.84
N LEU A 68 -13.81 -0.99 -12.65
CA LEU A 68 -12.65 -1.89 -12.68
C LEU A 68 -11.40 -1.14 -13.14
N HIS A 69 -11.47 -0.39 -14.24
CA HIS A 69 -10.32 0.38 -14.74
C HIS A 69 -9.84 1.44 -13.73
N GLN A 70 -10.78 2.14 -13.09
CA GLN A 70 -10.45 3.14 -12.07
C GLN A 70 -9.77 2.51 -10.85
N ALA A 71 -10.26 1.35 -10.40
CA ALA A 71 -9.64 0.59 -9.33
C ALA A 71 -8.21 0.17 -9.71
N THR A 72 -8.02 -0.40 -10.91
CA THR A 72 -6.68 -0.79 -11.40
C THR A 72 -5.71 0.39 -11.49
N VAL A 73 -6.15 1.55 -11.99
CA VAL A 73 -5.31 2.75 -12.05
C VAL A 73 -4.98 3.23 -10.63
N ALA A 74 -5.95 3.25 -9.72
CA ALA A 74 -5.72 3.65 -8.34
C ALA A 74 -4.74 2.72 -7.63
N GLU A 75 -4.87 1.40 -7.82
CA GLU A 75 -3.95 0.39 -7.31
C GLU A 75 -2.54 0.57 -7.87
N ALA A 76 -2.39 0.76 -9.18
CA ALA A 76 -1.09 0.98 -9.80
C ALA A 76 -0.40 2.26 -9.31
N LEU A 77 -1.15 3.35 -9.15
CA LEU A 77 -0.63 4.60 -8.58
C LEU A 77 -0.24 4.41 -7.11
N GLN A 78 -1.05 3.71 -6.32
CA GLN A 78 -0.76 3.41 -4.93
C GLN A 78 0.50 2.55 -4.81
N ASP A 79 0.67 1.54 -5.67
CA ASP A 79 1.85 0.68 -5.70
C ASP A 79 3.10 1.47 -6.06
N ALA A 80 3.04 2.32 -7.10
CA ALA A 80 4.15 3.17 -7.50
C ALA A 80 4.60 4.13 -6.37
N VAL A 81 3.65 4.79 -5.69
CA VAL A 81 3.95 5.64 -4.53
C VAL A 81 4.51 4.81 -3.38
N SER A 82 3.92 3.65 -3.11
CA SER A 82 4.34 2.78 -2.01
C SER A 82 5.77 2.27 -2.20
N SER A 83 6.14 1.95 -3.44
CA SER A 83 7.48 1.51 -3.86
C SER A 83 8.51 2.63 -3.82
N ALA A 84 8.17 3.82 -4.33
CA ALA A 84 9.08 4.97 -4.35
C ALA A 84 9.47 5.46 -2.95
N PHE A 85 8.58 5.30 -1.97
CA PHE A 85 8.73 5.82 -0.61
C PHE A 85 8.73 4.72 0.47
N ALA A 86 8.94 3.47 0.09
CA ALA A 86 9.03 2.38 1.06
C ALA A 86 10.33 2.50 1.86
N PRO A 87 10.28 2.39 3.20
CA PRO A 87 11.48 2.16 3.98
C PRO A 87 12.07 0.78 3.64
N LEU A 88 13.38 0.65 3.74
CA LEU A 88 14.05 -0.65 3.65
C LEU A 88 13.83 -1.40 4.97
N VAL A 89 13.23 -2.59 4.92
CA VAL A 89 13.08 -3.44 6.11
C VAL A 89 14.14 -4.54 6.05
N LEU A 90 14.95 -4.64 7.10
CA LEU A 90 15.98 -5.66 7.24
C LEU A 90 15.63 -6.58 8.41
N THR A 91 15.40 -7.85 8.10
CA THR A 91 15.36 -8.93 9.09
C THR A 91 16.71 -9.08 9.80
N PRO A 92 16.77 -9.69 10.99
CA PRO A 92 18.04 -9.96 11.66
C PRO A 92 19.06 -10.64 10.75
N GLU A 93 18.64 -11.64 9.98
CA GLU A 93 19.49 -12.39 9.05
C GLU A 93 20.00 -11.50 7.92
N GLN A 94 19.13 -10.67 7.33
CA GLN A 94 19.52 -9.71 6.29
C GLN A 94 20.46 -8.63 6.84
N GLY A 95 20.28 -8.21 8.09
CA GLY A 95 21.15 -7.24 8.77
C GLY A 95 22.57 -7.76 8.96
N GLU A 96 22.74 -9.05 9.28
CA GLU A 96 24.08 -9.67 9.37
C GLU A 96 24.78 -9.73 8.00
N VAL A 97 24.04 -10.09 6.94
CA VAL A 97 24.61 -10.10 5.59
C VAL A 97 24.96 -8.68 5.15
N TRP A 98 24.12 -7.70 5.50
CA TRP A 98 24.34 -6.29 5.23
C TRP A 98 25.63 -5.77 5.87
N ARG A 99 25.91 -6.14 7.14
CA ARG A 99 27.19 -5.82 7.81
C ARG A 99 28.42 -6.27 7.02
N GLY A 100 28.33 -7.42 6.37
CA GLY A 100 29.43 -7.97 5.58
C GLY A 100 29.58 -7.34 4.20
N HIS A 101 28.47 -6.96 3.56
CA HIS A 101 28.44 -6.46 2.18
C HIS A 101 27.31 -5.42 1.94
N PRO A 102 27.48 -4.17 2.40
CA PRO A 102 26.42 -3.15 2.37
C PRO A 102 25.92 -2.80 0.96
N ALA A 103 26.78 -2.93 -0.06
CA ALA A 103 26.48 -2.53 -1.43
C ALA A 103 25.59 -3.50 -2.23
N THR A 104 25.31 -4.71 -1.71
CA THR A 104 24.71 -5.79 -2.51
C THR A 104 23.20 -5.96 -2.34
N ILE A 105 22.58 -5.39 -1.29
CA ILE A 105 21.23 -5.82 -0.89
C ILE A 105 20.05 -4.94 -1.37
N ALA A 106 20.17 -3.63 -1.64
CA ALA A 106 18.98 -2.91 -2.10
C ALA A 106 19.25 -1.56 -2.77
N ASN A 107 18.27 -1.12 -3.57
CA ASN A 107 18.04 0.23 -4.09
C ASN A 107 17.96 1.27 -2.95
N VAL A 108 19.04 1.43 -2.19
CA VAL A 108 19.24 2.57 -1.30
C VAL A 108 19.23 3.80 -2.20
N SER A 109 18.29 4.71 -1.93
CA SER A 109 18.11 5.92 -2.75
C SER A 109 19.47 6.62 -2.90
N SER A 110 19.83 7.04 -4.12
CA SER A 110 21.11 7.72 -4.38
C SER A 110 21.30 8.86 -3.36
N GLY A 111 22.32 8.75 -2.52
CA GLY A 111 22.59 9.71 -1.43
C GLY A 111 22.28 9.20 -0.01
N SER A 112 21.72 8.00 0.14
CA SER A 112 21.60 7.35 1.45
C SER A 112 22.86 6.53 1.77
N ASP A 113 23.34 6.67 3.00
CA ASP A 113 24.50 6.00 3.57
C ASP A 113 24.20 4.51 3.72
N PRO A 114 24.95 3.62 3.04
CA PRO A 114 24.77 2.19 3.17
C PRO A 114 25.12 1.68 4.58
N ASP A 115 25.90 2.41 5.39
CA ASP A 115 26.25 2.00 6.75
C ASP A 115 25.21 2.45 7.79
N ALA A 116 24.22 3.24 7.40
CA ALA A 116 23.16 3.75 8.28
C ALA A 116 22.43 2.73 9.16
N PRO A 117 22.19 1.46 8.74
CA PRO A 117 21.54 0.47 9.60
C PRO A 117 22.40 0.00 10.78
N LEU A 118 23.69 0.36 10.79
CA LEU A 118 24.72 -0.18 11.68
C LEU A 118 25.25 0.85 12.68
N VAL A 119 24.88 2.12 12.51
CA VAL A 119 25.35 3.24 13.31
C VAL A 119 24.20 3.72 14.19
N GLU A 120 24.29 3.49 15.50
CA GLU A 120 23.25 3.89 16.46
C GLU A 120 23.06 5.42 16.48
N GLU A 121 24.08 6.19 16.13
CA GLU A 121 24.02 7.64 16.02
C GLU A 121 23.15 8.14 14.84
N GLN A 122 22.83 7.28 13.87
CA GLN A 122 21.90 7.57 12.77
C GLN A 122 20.45 7.19 13.09
N ASP A 123 20.20 6.72 14.30
CA ASP A 123 18.87 6.36 14.74
C ASP A 123 17.98 7.59 14.94
N VAL A 124 16.90 7.61 14.19
CA VAL A 124 15.71 8.39 14.50
C VAL A 124 14.70 7.50 15.24
N TRP A 125 13.57 8.06 15.62
CA TRP A 125 12.64 7.38 16.52
C TRP A 125 12.15 6.01 15.99
N LEU A 126 11.64 5.95 14.74
CA LEU A 126 11.07 4.73 14.16
C LEU A 126 12.00 3.99 13.18
N ALA A 127 13.17 4.54 12.87
CA ALA A 127 14.05 4.02 11.84
C ALA A 127 15.50 4.44 12.10
N SER A 128 16.45 3.83 11.38
CA SER A 128 17.79 4.39 11.17
C SER A 128 17.76 5.18 9.87
N CYS A 129 18.26 6.41 9.85
CA CYS A 129 18.16 7.30 8.69
C CYS A 129 19.47 7.33 7.91
N GLY A 130 19.47 6.87 6.65
CA GLY A 130 20.67 6.95 5.81
C GLY A 130 20.88 8.28 5.12
N GLY A 131 19.97 9.24 5.21
CA GLY A 131 19.99 10.42 4.34
C GLY A 131 19.53 11.70 5.02
N PHE A 132 19.93 11.97 6.27
CA PHE A 132 19.37 13.10 7.02
C PHE A 132 19.58 14.47 6.36
N TYR A 133 20.72 14.68 5.68
CA TYR A 133 21.03 15.91 4.92
C TYR A 133 20.95 15.75 3.40
N ALA A 134 20.57 14.56 2.93
CA ALA A 134 20.53 14.19 1.51
C ALA A 134 19.19 13.55 1.11
N GLY A 135 18.16 13.73 1.94
CA GLY A 135 16.88 13.05 1.82
C GLY A 135 15.95 13.69 0.79
N VAL A 136 14.97 12.91 0.35
CA VAL A 136 14.01 13.29 -0.73
C VAL A 136 13.00 14.37 -0.34
N HIS A 137 13.01 14.83 0.91
CA HIS A 137 12.00 15.74 1.47
C HIS A 137 12.53 17.15 1.77
N GLY A 138 13.84 17.37 1.70
CA GLY A 138 14.48 18.65 1.99
C GLY A 138 15.36 19.13 0.85
N GLU A 139 15.87 20.36 0.96
CA GLU A 139 16.91 20.84 0.07
C GLU A 139 18.22 20.08 0.33
N ALA A 140 19.03 19.87 -0.71
CA ALA A 140 20.31 19.18 -0.58
C ALA A 140 21.22 19.93 0.41
N GLY A 141 21.68 19.23 1.46
CA GLY A 141 22.50 19.78 2.54
C GLY A 141 21.71 20.35 3.71
N ALA A 142 20.39 20.49 3.61
CA ALA A 142 19.53 20.90 4.71
C ALA A 142 19.08 19.68 5.54
N PRO A 143 18.86 19.83 6.87
CA PRO A 143 18.32 18.77 7.69
C PRO A 143 16.90 18.39 7.24
N CYS A 144 16.57 17.11 7.35
CA CYS A 144 15.28 16.59 6.93
C CYS A 144 14.11 17.30 7.68
N PRO A 145 13.12 17.87 6.97
CA PRO A 145 12.03 18.62 7.59
C PRO A 145 10.82 17.75 7.96
N VAL A 146 10.87 16.43 7.69
CA VAL A 146 9.71 15.56 7.89
C VAL A 146 9.38 15.40 9.37
N PRO A 147 8.09 15.33 9.72
CA PRO A 147 7.68 15.06 11.09
C PRO A 147 8.15 13.67 11.53
N PHE A 148 8.17 13.47 12.84
CA PHE A 148 8.85 12.36 13.51
C PHE A 148 8.43 10.93 13.11
N TRP A 149 7.22 10.71 12.58
CA TRP A 149 6.79 9.41 12.02
C TRP A 149 6.88 9.31 10.49
N GLY A 150 7.27 10.40 9.82
CA GLY A 150 7.42 10.47 8.35
C GLY A 150 8.44 9.48 7.80
N CYS A 151 9.34 8.97 8.65
CA CYS A 151 10.30 7.93 8.29
C CYS A 151 9.64 6.63 7.78
N LEU A 152 8.41 6.31 8.19
CA LEU A 152 7.65 5.16 7.66
C LEU A 152 7.24 5.32 6.19
N GLU A 153 7.42 6.52 5.64
CA GLU A 153 7.11 6.90 4.26
C GLU A 153 8.33 7.51 3.57
N CYS A 154 9.55 7.15 4.00
CA CYS A 154 10.79 7.67 3.45
C CYS A 154 11.68 6.54 2.94
N SER A 155 12.22 6.68 1.73
CA SER A 155 13.13 5.71 1.12
C SER A 155 14.55 5.72 1.72
N CYS A 156 14.87 6.74 2.54
CA CYS A 156 16.12 6.80 3.31
C CYS A 156 16.02 6.07 4.66
N ALA A 157 14.83 5.63 5.05
CA ALA A 157 14.62 4.97 6.33
C ALA A 157 14.93 3.47 6.22
N VAL A 158 15.73 2.98 7.15
CA VAL A 158 16.01 1.55 7.33
C VAL A 158 15.42 1.09 8.65
N ILE A 159 14.63 0.02 8.61
CA ILE A 159 13.92 -0.53 9.75
C ILE A 159 14.50 -1.91 10.05
N THR A 160 15.12 -2.03 11.22
CA THR A 160 15.68 -3.28 11.75
C THR A 160 14.87 -3.74 12.97
N ALA A 161 15.14 -4.96 13.44
CA ALA A 161 14.50 -5.50 14.64
C ALA A 161 14.66 -4.58 15.88
N ARG A 162 15.76 -3.82 15.98
CA ARG A 162 16.02 -2.84 17.04
C ARG A 162 14.94 -1.75 17.11
N LYS A 163 14.30 -1.43 15.99
CA LYS A 163 13.26 -0.39 15.90
C LYS A 163 11.85 -0.89 16.22
N LEU A 164 11.66 -2.20 16.31
CA LEU A 164 10.34 -2.79 16.55
C LEU A 164 9.68 -2.33 17.87
N PRO A 165 10.37 -2.20 19.02
CA PRO A 165 9.73 -1.72 20.24
C PRO A 165 9.08 -0.33 20.06
N ALA A 166 9.80 0.62 19.44
CA ALA A 166 9.26 1.95 19.15
C ALA A 166 8.10 1.92 18.15
N ILE A 167 8.20 1.08 17.11
CA ILE A 167 7.13 0.89 16.11
C ILE A 167 5.87 0.28 16.73
N LEU A 168 6.00 -0.71 17.62
CA LEU A 168 4.88 -1.32 18.33
C LEU A 168 4.22 -0.31 19.29
N SER A 169 5.02 0.53 19.95
CA SER A 169 4.53 1.63 20.78
C SER A 169 3.75 2.65 19.97
N PHE A 170 4.25 3.03 18.80
CA PHE A 170 3.52 3.93 17.92
C PHE A 170 2.26 3.32 17.34
N LEU A 171 2.28 2.02 17.00
CA LEU A 171 1.09 1.30 16.55
C LEU A 171 0.00 1.31 17.62
N ALA A 172 0.34 1.01 18.87
CA ALA A 172 -0.59 1.06 20.00
C ALA A 172 -1.19 2.47 20.17
N PHE A 173 -0.37 3.51 20.05
CA PHE A 173 -0.84 4.90 20.06
C PHE A 173 -1.82 5.19 18.91
N ILE A 174 -1.49 4.83 17.67
CA ILE A 174 -2.36 5.06 16.51
C ILE A 174 -3.70 4.33 16.68
N GLU A 175 -3.68 3.10 17.17
CA GLU A 175 -4.88 2.30 17.42
C GLU A 175 -5.75 2.88 18.53
N ASP A 176 -5.14 3.41 19.60
CA ASP A 176 -5.86 4.13 20.65
C ASP A 176 -6.60 5.36 20.11
N ARG A 177 -5.91 6.17 19.29
CA ARG A 177 -6.50 7.36 18.65
C ARG A 177 -7.66 7.04 17.72
N ARG A 178 -7.75 5.81 17.20
CA ARG A 178 -8.87 5.36 16.37
C ARG A 178 -10.21 5.37 17.15
N ARG A 179 -10.19 5.27 18.47
CA ARG A 179 -11.40 5.33 19.31
C ARG A 179 -11.92 6.77 19.49
N GLY A 180 -11.04 7.76 19.39
CA GLY A 180 -11.36 9.17 19.65
C GLY A 180 -11.52 10.06 18.42
N LEU A 181 -11.04 9.63 17.25
CA LEU A 181 -11.10 10.41 16.01
C LEU A 181 -12.17 9.90 15.03
N PRO A 182 -12.83 10.78 14.26
CA PRO A 182 -13.62 10.37 13.11
C PRO A 182 -12.78 9.52 12.14
N ALA A 183 -13.40 8.50 11.55
CA ALA A 183 -12.69 7.53 10.70
C ALA A 183 -11.95 8.17 9.51
N GLY A 184 -12.49 9.26 8.95
CA GLY A 184 -11.86 10.03 7.88
C GLY A 184 -10.58 10.73 8.35
N ASP A 185 -10.65 11.43 9.49
CA ASP A 185 -9.52 12.19 10.04
C ASP A 185 -8.40 11.26 10.49
N TRP A 186 -8.75 10.15 11.14
CA TRP A 186 -7.78 9.11 11.50
C TRP A 186 -7.07 8.55 10.27
N ARG A 187 -7.81 8.29 9.19
CA ARG A 187 -7.23 7.77 7.94
C ARG A 187 -6.29 8.78 7.29
N THR A 188 -6.66 10.05 7.29
CA THR A 188 -5.82 11.13 6.76
C THR A 188 -4.53 11.30 7.56
N LYS A 189 -4.59 11.23 8.90
CA LYS A 189 -3.42 11.41 9.77
C LYS A 189 -2.53 10.18 9.85
N PHE A 190 -3.10 9.00 10.08
CA PHE A 190 -2.36 7.79 10.46
C PHE A 190 -2.53 6.62 9.49
N GLY A 191 -3.45 6.70 8.53
CA GLY A 191 -3.83 5.57 7.70
C GLY A 191 -2.65 4.94 6.94
N ARG A 192 -1.76 5.76 6.38
CA ARG A 192 -0.58 5.27 5.65
C ARG A 192 0.49 4.69 6.57
N ALA A 193 0.84 5.39 7.64
CA ALA A 193 1.76 4.89 8.66
C ALA A 193 1.28 3.54 9.24
N HIS A 194 0.00 3.45 9.63
CA HIS A 194 -0.61 2.21 10.11
C HIS A 194 -0.53 1.09 9.07
N ALA A 195 -0.92 1.36 7.82
CA ALA A 195 -0.85 0.38 6.75
C ALA A 195 0.59 -0.11 6.51
N ARG A 196 1.60 0.78 6.60
CA ARG A 196 3.01 0.40 6.48
C ARG A 196 3.43 -0.54 7.60
N ILE A 197 3.06 -0.23 8.84
CA ILE A 197 3.41 -1.05 10.00
C ILE A 197 2.77 -2.45 9.86
N VAL A 198 1.45 -2.50 9.68
CA VAL A 198 0.68 -3.76 9.74
C VAL A 198 0.87 -4.63 8.50
N ASN A 199 0.99 -4.04 7.31
CA ASN A 199 0.99 -4.82 6.07
C ASN A 199 2.38 -5.05 5.48
N GLN A 200 3.41 -4.35 5.95
CA GLN A 200 4.75 -4.44 5.34
C GLN A 200 5.86 -4.64 6.35
N ILE A 201 5.89 -3.84 7.43
CA ILE A 201 6.98 -3.93 8.42
C ILE A 201 6.83 -5.18 9.27
N LEU A 202 5.72 -5.30 10.04
CA LEU A 202 5.55 -6.44 10.96
C LEU A 202 5.58 -7.79 10.24
N PRO A 203 4.91 -7.98 9.07
CA PRO A 203 4.98 -9.26 8.35
C PRO A 203 6.37 -9.64 7.84
N SER A 204 7.33 -8.70 7.80
CA SER A 204 8.71 -9.02 7.41
C SER A 204 9.49 -9.72 8.52
N PHE A 205 9.04 -9.66 9.78
CA PHE A 205 9.72 -10.27 10.92
C PHE A 205 9.00 -11.55 11.37
N SER A 206 9.74 -12.49 11.95
CA SER A 206 9.15 -13.68 12.55
C SER A 206 8.41 -13.35 13.84
N ASP A 207 7.41 -14.18 14.20
CA ASP A 207 6.64 -14.01 15.43
C ASP A 207 7.54 -13.93 16.67
N THR A 208 8.60 -14.75 16.74
CA THR A 208 9.58 -14.72 17.84
C THR A 208 10.26 -13.36 17.98
N VAL A 209 10.64 -12.73 16.87
CA VAL A 209 11.28 -11.40 16.88
C VAL A 209 10.29 -10.34 17.35
N ILE A 210 9.02 -10.43 16.94
CA ILE A 210 7.96 -9.52 17.36
C ILE A 210 7.68 -9.66 18.86
N GLU A 211 7.57 -10.89 19.37
CA GLU A 211 7.33 -11.12 20.81
C GLU A 211 8.49 -10.60 21.68
N ASN A 212 9.74 -10.85 21.29
CA ASN A 212 10.90 -10.27 21.98
C ASN A 212 10.87 -8.73 22.00
N ALA A 213 10.40 -8.12 20.91
CA ALA A 213 10.24 -6.66 20.83
C ALA A 213 9.11 -6.16 21.74
N ARG A 214 8.02 -6.92 21.91
CA ARG A 214 6.93 -6.60 22.87
C ARG A 214 7.41 -6.69 24.32
N GLU A 215 8.22 -7.69 24.67
CA GLU A 215 8.81 -7.80 26.00
C GLU A 215 9.73 -6.62 26.30
N SER A 216 10.56 -6.24 25.31
CA SER A 216 11.44 -5.06 25.41
C SER A 216 10.62 -3.77 25.58
N GLN A 217 9.53 -3.63 24.82
CA GLN A 217 8.59 -2.52 24.93
C GLN A 217 7.98 -2.41 26.33
N ALA A 218 7.62 -3.53 26.96
CA ALA A 218 7.01 -3.55 28.28
C ALA A 218 8.00 -3.21 29.41
N THR A 219 9.30 -3.43 29.17
CA THR A 219 10.38 -3.19 30.13
C THR A 219 10.97 -1.79 30.01
N ASP A 220 10.81 -1.14 28.86
CA ASP A 220 11.28 0.23 28.62
C ASP A 220 10.42 1.24 29.40
N GLU A 221 10.98 1.78 30.48
CA GLU A 221 10.35 2.85 31.29
C GLU A 221 10.33 4.20 30.57
N SER A 222 11.00 4.32 29.41
CA SER A 222 11.01 5.55 28.63
C SER A 222 9.60 5.82 28.09
N PRO A 223 8.91 6.87 28.55
CA PRO A 223 7.62 7.22 27.95
C PRO A 223 7.86 7.45 26.47
N ILE A 224 6.97 6.91 25.64
CA ILE A 224 6.93 7.21 24.21
C ILE A 224 7.06 8.73 24.10
N TYR A 225 8.20 9.22 23.61
CA TYR A 225 8.33 10.63 23.31
C TYR A 225 7.42 10.87 22.10
N LEU A 226 6.19 11.25 22.40
CA LEU A 226 5.21 11.72 21.44
C LEU A 226 5.38 13.23 21.37
N PRO A 227 5.97 13.77 20.28
CA PRO A 227 6.04 15.20 20.05
C PRO A 227 4.66 15.84 20.14
N PRO A 228 4.56 17.09 20.62
CA PRO A 228 3.28 17.77 20.84
C PRO A 228 2.41 17.87 19.57
N GLU A 229 3.01 17.84 18.38
CA GLU A 229 2.33 17.81 17.09
C GLU A 229 1.49 16.54 16.89
N SER A 230 1.76 15.46 17.64
CA SER A 230 0.99 14.22 17.62
C SER A 230 -0.36 14.30 18.35
N LEU A 231 -0.52 15.28 19.24
CA LEU A 231 -1.71 15.46 20.06
C LEU A 231 -2.77 16.33 19.37
N GLN A 232 -2.36 17.12 18.38
CA GLN A 232 -3.21 18.00 17.57
C GLN A 232 -3.86 17.24 16.41
#